data_AF-A0A1S2QXK6-F1
#
_entry.id   AF-A0A1S2QXK6-F1
#
_cell.length_a   1.000
_cell.length_b   1.000
_cell.length_c   1.000
_cell.angle_alpha   90.00
_cell.angle_beta   90.00
_cell.angle_gamma   90.00
#
_symmetry.space_group_name_H-M   'P 1'
#
loop_
_entity.id
_entity.type
_entity.pdbx_description
1 polymer ?
#
loop_
_entity_poly.entity_id
_entity_poly.type
_entity_poly.pdbx_seq_one_letter_code
_entity_poly.pdbx_strand_id
1 'polypeptide(L)' 'MVMTLFIYLNENRSRQITSNKLYIHKQTLVYRISKIEQLTGRRLNVTKSVAELWFAPQTAVMLGLIPDFSEDWVEVN' A
#
# COMPACT_ATOMS: atom_id res chain seq x y z
N MET A 1 -6.48 -2.70 -3.44
CA MET A 1 -5.50 -1.61 -3.65
C MET A 1 -4.92 -1.12 -2.34
N VAL A 2 -5.74 -0.80 -1.33
CA VAL A 2 -5.28 -0.41 0.03
C VAL A 2 -4.28 -1.42 0.60
N MET A 3 -4.60 -2.71 0.57
CA MET A 3 -3.69 -3.80 1.00
C MET A 3 -2.31 -3.76 0.33
N THR A 4 -2.33 -3.57 -1.00
CA THR A 4 -1.09 -3.51 -1.78
C THR A 4 -0.28 -2.28 -1.42
N LEU A 5 -0.92 -1.13 -1.20
CA LEU A 5 -0.25 0.08 -0.74
C LEU A 5 0.35 -0.10 0.65
N PHE A 6 -0.41 -0.67 1.59
CA PHE A 6 0.01 -0.92 2.97
C PHE A 6 1.29 -1.76 3.05
N ILE A 7 1.28 -2.95 2.43
CA ILE A 7 2.47 -3.82 2.44
C ILE A 7 3.61 -3.16 1.66
N TYR A 8 3.32 -2.55 0.51
CA TYR A 8 4.35 -1.92 -0.30
C TYR A 8 5.11 -0.84 0.48
N LEU A 9 4.39 -0.02 1.24
CA LEU A 9 5.00 1.01 2.05
C LEU A 9 5.76 0.43 3.26
N ASN A 10 5.21 -0.57 3.96
CA ASN A 10 5.88 -1.24 5.08
C ASN A 10 7.17 -1.96 4.67
N GLU A 11 7.19 -2.54 3.47
CA GLU A 11 8.38 -3.19 2.91
C GLU A 11 9.34 -2.20 2.24
N ASN A 12 9.39 -0.95 2.71
CA ASN A 12 10.25 0.11 2.19
C ASN A 12 10.15 0.30 0.67
N ARG A 13 8.96 0.10 0.09
CA ARG A 13 8.70 0.16 -1.35
C ARG A 13 9.50 -0.88 -2.16
N SER A 14 9.90 -1.98 -1.52
CA SER A 14 10.53 -3.14 -2.16
C SER A 14 9.51 -3.94 -2.97
N ARG A 15 9.61 -3.86 -4.30
CA ARG A 15 8.71 -4.61 -5.19
C ARG A 15 8.87 -6.12 -5.02
N GLN A 16 10.08 -6.59 -4.74
CA GLN A 16 10.35 -8.03 -4.62
C GLN A 16 9.72 -8.62 -3.35
N ILE A 17 9.95 -7.98 -2.20
CA ILE A 17 9.41 -8.47 -0.93
C ILE A 17 7.89 -8.38 -0.94
N THR A 18 7.35 -7.25 -1.42
CA THR A 18 5.90 -7.03 -1.51
C THR A 18 5.22 -8.04 -2.43
N SER A 19 5.79 -8.34 -3.61
CA SER A 19 5.19 -9.31 -4.52
C SER A 19 5.16 -10.72 -3.92
N ASN A 20 6.23 -11.08 -3.19
CA ASN A 20 6.31 -12.35 -2.49
C ASN A 20 5.27 -12.44 -1.36
N LYS A 21 5.16 -11.41 -0.50
CA LYS A 21 4.17 -11.36 0.60
C LYS A 21 2.73 -11.36 0.11
N LEU A 22 2.46 -10.75 -1.05
CA LEU A 22 1.14 -10.75 -1.67
C LEU A 22 0.84 -12.02 -2.49
N TYR A 23 1.79 -12.95 -2.61
CA TYR A 23 1.69 -14.12 -3.49
C TYR A 23 1.27 -13.77 -4.92
N ILE A 24 1.83 -12.67 -5.46
CA ILE A 24 1.56 -12.21 -6.83
C ILE A 24 2.85 -12.10 -7.64
N HIS A 25 2.70 -12.16 -8.96
CA HIS A 25 3.80 -11.86 -9.86
C HIS A 25 4.25 -10.39 -9.74
N LYS A 26 5.54 -10.14 -9.90
CA LYS A 26 6.15 -8.80 -9.81
C LYS A 26 5.53 -7.79 -10.78
N GLN A 27 5.18 -8.22 -11.99
CA GLN A 27 4.51 -7.35 -12.98
C GLN A 27 3.10 -6.94 -12.53
N THR A 28 2.38 -7.84 -11.86
CA THR A 28 1.07 -7.53 -11.28
C THR A 28 1.21 -6.48 -10.19
N LEU A 29 2.26 -6.55 -9.37
CA LEU A 29 2.54 -5.51 -8.39
C LEU A 29 2.86 -4.16 -9.05
N VAL A 30 3.70 -4.14 -10.09
CA VAL A 30 4.00 -2.91 -10.85
C VAL A 30 2.72 -2.27 -11.36
N TYR A 31 1.84 -3.06 -11.99
CA TYR A 31 0.54 -2.60 -12.45
C TYR A 31 -0.31 -2.01 -11.31
N ARG A 32 -0.40 -2.71 -10.16
CA ARG A 32 -1.17 -2.22 -9.00
C ARG A 32 -0.62 -0.90 -8.44
N ILE A 33 0.71 -0.75 -8.37
CA ILE A 33 1.36 0.50 -7.95
C ILE A 33 1.00 1.63 -8.93
N SER A 34 1.17 1.42 -10.23
CA SER A 34 0.78 2.41 -11.24
C SER A 34 -0.71 2.76 -11.16
N LYS A 35 -1.56 1.77 -10.86
CA LYS A 35 -3.00 2.00 -10.68
C LYS A 35 -3.29 2.83 -9.44
N ILE A 36 -2.59 2.61 -8.33
CA ILE A 36 -2.71 3.43 -7.12
C ILE A 36 -2.28 4.87 -7.40
N GLU A 37 -1.16 5.08 -8.10
CA GLU A 37 -0.69 6.41 -8.49
C GLU A 37 -1.72 7.12 -9.37
N GLN A 38 -2.32 6.41 -10.33
CA GLN A 38 -3.39 6.94 -11.19
C GLN A 38 -4.64 7.34 -10.39
N LEU A 39 -5.11 6.45 -9.49
CA LEU A 39 -6.34 6.67 -8.72
C LEU A 39 -6.22 7.82 -7.73
N THR A 40 -5.02 8.04 -7.19
CA THR A 40 -4.78 9.04 -6.15
C THR A 40 -4.22 10.36 -6.69
N GLY A 41 -3.73 10.37 -7.93
CA GLY A 41 -2.97 11.49 -8.49
C GLY A 41 -1.66 11.75 -7.74
N ARG A 42 -1.14 10.76 -7.02
CA ARG A 42 0.09 10.84 -6.22
C ARG A 42 1.17 9.94 -6.81
N ARG A 43 2.43 10.26 -6.54
CA ARG A 43 3.58 9.48 -7.04
C ARG A 43 4.40 8.92 -5.89
N LEU A 44 4.61 7.61 -5.87
CA LEU A 44 5.30 6.88 -4.79
C LEU A 44 6.83 7.07 -4.81
N ASN A 45 7.35 7.82 -5.77
CA ASN A 45 8.72 8.31 -5.81
C ASN A 45 8.89 9.73 -5.23
N VAL A 46 7.81 10.41 -4.82
CA VAL A 46 7.85 11.74 -4.21
C VAL A 46 7.60 11.62 -2.71
N THR A 47 8.53 12.12 -1.88
CA THR A 47 8.46 12.00 -0.41
C THR A 47 7.16 12.53 0.17
N LYS A 48 6.70 13.71 -0.28
CA LYS A 48 5.42 14.29 0.15
C LYS A 48 4.25 13.33 -0.13
N SER A 49 4.20 12.79 -1.34
CA SER A 49 3.15 11.84 -1.75
C SER A 49 3.22 10.53 -1.00
N VAL A 50 4.42 10.05 -0.66
CA VAL A 50 4.58 8.86 0.21
C VAL A 50 3.98 9.13 1.59
N ALA A 51 4.25 10.30 2.19
CA ALA A 51 3.65 10.66 3.48
C ALA A 51 2.12 10.76 3.40
N GLU A 52 1.58 11.43 2.38
CA GLU A 52 0.13 11.52 2.16
C GLU A 52 -0.51 10.13 2.00
N LEU A 53 0.10 9.25 1.20
CA LEU A 53 -0.40 7.89 0.97
C LEU A 53 -0.19 6.95 2.16
N TRP A 54 0.75 7.27 3.07
CA TRP A 54 0.93 6.56 4.32
C TRP A 54 -0.24 6.86 5.27
N PHE A 55 -0.54 8.13 5.50
CA PHE A 55 -1.54 8.54 6.48
C PHE A 55 -2.99 8.40 5.99
N ALA A 56 -3.27 8.59 4.69
CA ALA A 56 -4.63 8.53 4.16
C ALA A 56 -5.44 7.28 4.58
N PRO A 57 -4.94 6.03 4.43
CA PRO A 57 -5.67 4.85 4.88
C PRO A 57 -5.82 4.81 6.41
N GLN A 58 -4.82 5.24 7.18
CA GLN A 58 -4.89 5.28 8.65
C GLN A 58 -5.97 6.25 9.12
N THR A 59 -6.04 7.44 8.54
CA THR A 59 -7.10 8.42 8.81
C THR A 59 -8.46 7.87 8.41
N ALA A 60 -8.58 7.18 7.28
CA ALA A 60 -9.84 6.57 6.85
C ALA A 60 -10.31 5.48 7.82
N VAL A 61 -9.41 4.65 8.35
CA VAL A 61 -9.72 3.65 9.41
C VAL A 61 -10.17 4.36 10.69
N MET A 62 -9.42 5.36 11.16
CA MET A 62 -9.76 6.12 12.38
C MET A 62 -11.13 6.81 12.28
N LEU A 63 -11.53 7.23 11.08
CA LEU A 63 -12.83 7.82 10.80
C LEU A 63 -13.94 6.79 10.53
N GLY A 64 -13.63 5.49 10.57
CA GLY A 64 -14.58 4.41 10.29
C GLY A 64 -15.04 4.33 8.82
N LEU A 65 -14.29 4.91 7.89
CA LEU A 65 -14.62 4.93 6.45
C LEU A 65 -14.24 3.63 5.74
N ILE A 66 -13.26 2.90 6.27
CA ILE A 66 -12.81 1.59 5.79
C ILE A 66 -12.46 0.70 6.99
N PRO A 67 -12.51 -0.64 6.85
CA PRO A 67 -12.05 -1.54 7.90
C PRO A 67 -10.53 -1.44 8.09
N ASP A 68 -10.07 -1.74 9.31
CA ASP A 68 -8.64 -1.84 9.60
C ASP A 68 -8.09 -3.14 9.03
N PHE A 69 -7.19 -3.02 8.04
CA PHE A 69 -6.52 -4.16 7.43
C PHE A 69 -5.17 -4.48 8.10
N SER A 70 -4.72 -3.68 9.06
CA SER A 70 -3.42 -3.85 9.70
C SER A 70 -3.42 -5.01 10.71
N GLU A 71 -4.53 -5.24 11.41
CA GLU A 71 -4.69 -6.36 12.33
C GLU A 71 -4.50 -7.71 11.62
N ASP A 72 -5.11 -7.86 10.45
CA ASP A 72 -4.99 -9.05 9.60
C ASP A 72 -3.55 -9.34 9.13
N TRP A 73 -2.66 -8.33 9.10
CA TRP A 73 -1.24 -8.50 8.71
C TRP A 73 -0.30 -8.74 9.88
N VAL A 74 -0.65 -8.27 11.09
CA VAL A 74 0.18 -8.44 12.28
C VAL A 74 0.17 -9.91 12.72
N GLU A 75 -0.92 -10.64 12.52
CA GLU A 75 -1.01 -12.05 12.93
C GLU A 75 -0.29 -13.04 12.00
N VAL A 76 0.09 -12.63 10.80
CA VAL A 76 0.75 -13.48 9.77
C VAL A 76 2.24 -13.18 9.57
N ASN A 77 2.82 -12.25 10.32
CA ASN A 77 4.28 -11.97 10.34
C ASN A 77 4.87 -12.21 11.74
#